data_AF-A0A966PWW0-F1
#
_entry.id   AF-A0A966PWW0-F1
#
_cell.length_a   1.000
_cell.length_b   1.000
_cell.length_c   1.000
_cell.angle_alpha   90.00
_cell.angle_beta   90.00
_cell.angle_gamma   90.00
#
_symmetry.space_group_name_H-M   'P 1'
#
loop_
_entity.id
_entity.type
_entity.pdbx_description
1 polymer ?
#
loop_
_entity_poly.entity_id
_entity_poly.type
_entity_poly.pdbx_seq_one_letter_code
_entity_poly.pdbx_strand_id
1 'polypeptide(L)'
;MGSNLATELADGLLDLDLETQLRIHLTGNHYPPVPVSMIQPCIDAIDAYYDEDYNRKISLPEGISWKGMTKAPACAIVEAHHLDAWLPYCD
;
A
#
# COMPACT_ATOMS: atom_id res chain seq x y z
N MET A 1 14.30 -4.62 7.93
CA MET A 1 15.29 -3.91 7.09
C MET A 1 14.66 -3.12 5.93
N GLY A 2 13.33 -3.10 5.76
CA GLY A 2 12.67 -2.39 4.65
C GLY A 2 12.12 -0.98 4.94
N SER A 3 12.13 -0.49 6.19
CA SER A 3 11.57 0.83 6.51
C SER A 3 12.29 1.98 5.79
N ASN A 4 13.60 1.86 5.61
CA ASN A 4 14.41 2.95 5.04
C ASN A 4 14.02 3.25 3.58
N LEU A 5 13.84 2.22 2.76
CA LEU A 5 13.46 2.39 1.35
C LEU A 5 12.06 3.00 1.20
N ALA A 6 11.10 2.58 2.03
CA ALA A 6 9.74 3.11 1.97
C ALA A 6 9.71 4.63 2.29
N THR A 7 10.41 5.04 3.34
CA THR A 7 10.54 6.46 3.69
C THR A 7 11.26 7.26 2.60
N GLU A 8 12.35 6.74 2.04
CA GLU A 8 13.10 7.41 0.95
C GLU A 8 12.25 7.61 -0.31
N LEU A 9 11.39 6.64 -0.65
CA LEU A 9 10.46 6.75 -1.78
C LEU A 9 9.37 7.79 -1.50
N ALA A 10 8.79 7.77 -0.29
CA ALA A 10 7.68 8.63 0.09
C ALA A 10 8.08 10.11 0.31
N ASP A 11 9.33 10.38 0.70
CA ASP A 11 9.85 11.74 0.95
C ASP A 11 9.92 12.62 -0.32
N GLY A 12 9.62 12.06 -1.50
CA GLY A 12 9.54 12.81 -2.76
C GLY A 12 10.90 13.23 -3.33
N LEU A 13 12.02 12.87 -2.68
CA LEU A 13 13.38 13.20 -3.12
C LEU A 13 13.73 12.68 -4.52
N LEU A 14 13.06 11.61 -4.95
CA LEU A 14 13.29 10.98 -6.25
C LEU A 14 12.37 11.50 -7.37
N ASP A 15 11.45 12.43 -7.06
CA ASP A 15 10.49 13.03 -8.00
C ASP A 15 9.72 11.99 -8.85
N LEU A 16 9.37 10.87 -8.20
CA LEU A 16 8.62 9.75 -8.79
C LEU A 16 7.13 9.91 -8.47
N ASP A 17 6.27 9.53 -9.41
CA ASP A 17 4.83 9.42 -9.14
C ASP A 17 4.52 8.29 -8.13
N LEU A 18 3.36 8.39 -7.47
CA LEU A 18 2.93 7.43 -6.45
C LEU A 18 2.86 5.98 -6.96
N GLU A 19 2.40 5.76 -8.19
CA GLU A 19 2.30 4.41 -8.77
C GLU A 19 3.69 3.79 -8.90
N THR A 20 4.67 4.57 -9.36
CA THR A 20 6.06 4.17 -9.51
C THR A 20 6.71 3.89 -8.14
N GLN A 21 6.49 4.76 -7.15
CA GLN A 21 6.97 4.54 -5.77
C GLN A 21 6.45 3.21 -5.21
N LEU A 22 5.13 2.97 -5.29
CA LEU A 22 4.50 1.75 -4.81
C LEU A 22 4.98 0.53 -5.59
N ARG A 23 5.16 0.62 -6.91
CA ARG A 23 5.71 -0.48 -7.71
C ARG A 23 7.08 -0.92 -7.21
N ILE A 24 7.97 0.02 -6.90
CA ILE A 24 9.31 -0.27 -6.38
C ILE A 24 9.21 -0.90 -4.98
N HIS A 25 8.40 -0.33 -4.10
CA HIS A 25 8.21 -0.84 -2.73
C HIS A 25 7.62 -2.25 -2.71
N LEU A 26 6.54 -2.49 -3.46
CA LEU A 26 5.84 -3.76 -3.49
C LEU A 26 6.70 -4.89 -4.09
N THR A 27 7.44 -4.61 -5.17
CA THR A 27 8.22 -5.65 -5.84
C THR A 27 9.64 -5.80 -5.29
N GLY A 28 10.22 -4.74 -4.72
CA GLY A 28 11.61 -4.70 -4.27
C GLY A 28 11.81 -4.75 -2.76
N ASN A 29 10.82 -4.36 -1.95
CA ASN A 29 10.93 -4.25 -0.49
C ASN A 29 10.18 -5.34 0.29
N HIS A 30 9.57 -6.30 -0.41
CA HIS A 30 8.82 -7.42 0.18
C HIS A 30 9.42 -8.76 -0.23
N TYR A 31 9.37 -9.74 0.69
CA TYR A 31 9.72 -11.13 0.41
C TYR A 31 8.62 -12.09 0.90
N PRO A 32 7.93 -12.81 0.00
CA PRO A 32 8.06 -12.74 -1.46
C PRO A 32 7.63 -11.38 -2.04
N PRO A 33 8.09 -11.00 -3.25
CA PRO A 33 7.63 -9.80 -3.93
C PRO A 33 6.11 -9.76 -4.07
N VAL A 34 5.51 -8.60 -3.79
CA VAL A 34 4.06 -8.41 -3.96
C VAL A 34 3.76 -8.20 -5.45
N PRO A 35 2.70 -8.83 -6.00
CA PRO A 35 2.30 -8.63 -7.39
C PRO A 35 1.93 -7.18 -7.70
N VAL A 36 2.30 -6.70 -8.89
CA VAL A 36 1.96 -5.34 -9.37
C VAL A 36 0.45 -5.07 -9.45
N SER A 37 -0.37 -6.13 -9.53
CA SER A 37 -1.83 -6.00 -9.46
C SER A 37 -2.33 -5.44 -8.12
N MET A 38 -1.51 -5.47 -7.07
CA MET A 38 -1.81 -4.86 -5.77
C MET A 38 -1.56 -3.35 -5.70
N ILE A 39 -0.95 -2.73 -6.72
CA ILE A 39 -0.68 -1.29 -6.70
C ILE A 39 -1.97 -0.49 -6.51
N GLN A 40 -3.00 -0.73 -7.32
CA GLN A 40 -4.27 0.00 -7.20
C GLN A 40 -4.95 -0.21 -5.84
N PRO A 41 -5.11 -1.44 -5.31
CA PRO A 41 -5.59 -1.63 -3.94
C PRO A 41 -4.80 -0.89 -2.86
N CYS A 42 -3.47 -0.74 -3.04
CA CYS A 42 -2.64 0.02 -2.11
C CYS A 42 -2.91 1.54 -2.21
N ILE A 43 -3.07 2.08 -3.42
CA ILE A 43 -3.48 3.48 -3.63
C ILE A 43 -4.84 3.73 -2.97
N ASP A 44 -5.82 2.86 -3.24
CA ASP A 44 -7.17 2.98 -2.67
C ASP A 44 -7.15 2.95 -1.12
N ALA A 45 -6.20 2.20 -0.53
CA ALA A 45 -6.02 2.10 0.91
C ALA A 45 -5.37 3.36 1.50
N ILE A 46 -4.41 3.97 0.80
CA ILE A 46 -3.82 5.25 1.17
C ILE A 46 -4.90 6.35 1.11
N ASP A 47 -5.67 6.43 0.02
CA ASP A 47 -6.78 7.37 -0.12
C ASP A 47 -7.80 7.20 1.02
N ALA A 48 -8.11 5.96 1.39
CA ALA A 48 -9.02 5.69 2.51
C ALA A 48 -8.50 6.22 3.86
N TYR A 49 -7.18 6.26 4.07
CA TYR A 49 -6.59 6.84 5.28
C TYR A 49 -6.66 8.38 5.28
N TYR A 50 -6.46 9.02 4.12
CA TYR A 50 -6.70 10.46 3.97
C TYR A 50 -8.17 10.83 4.20
N ASP A 51 -9.09 9.93 3.87
CA ASP A 51 -10.53 10.08 4.11
C ASP A 51 -11.00 9.65 5.52
N GLU A 52 -10.09 9.22 6.40
CA GLU A 52 -10.38 8.62 7.72
C GLU A 52 -11.34 7.39 7.68
N ASP A 53 -11.47 6.75 6.52
CA ASP A 53 -12.29 5.55 6.29
C ASP A 53 -11.43 4.27 6.33
N TYR A 54 -10.85 3.99 7.49
CA TYR A 54 -9.92 2.87 7.68
C TYR A 54 -10.52 1.48 7.39
N ASN A 55 -11.85 1.37 7.39
CA ASN A 55 -12.59 0.14 7.13
C ASN A 55 -13.14 0.04 5.70
N ARG A 56 -12.77 0.97 4.80
CA ARG A 56 -13.17 0.95 3.39
C ARG A 56 -12.91 -0.42 2.77
N LYS A 57 -13.95 -1.02 2.20
CA LYS A 57 -13.86 -2.35 1.58
C LYS A 57 -13.30 -2.23 0.15
N ILE A 58 -12.01 -2.50 0.01
CA ILE A 58 -11.28 -2.42 -1.25
C ILE A 58 -11.30 -3.78 -1.95
N SER A 59 -11.57 -3.79 -3.25
CA SER A 59 -11.59 -5.01 -4.06
C SER A 59 -10.18 -5.52 -4.31
N LEU A 60 -9.97 -6.81 -4.09
CA LEU A 60 -8.69 -7.47 -4.35
C LEU A 60 -8.65 -8.01 -5.79
N PRO A 61 -7.46 -8.05 -6.42
CA PRO A 61 -7.28 -8.65 -7.73
C PRO A 61 -7.65 -10.14 -7.75
N GLU A 62 -7.94 -10.66 -8.95
CA GLU A 62 -8.20 -12.08 -9.14
C GLU A 62 -7.04 -12.94 -8.60
N GLY A 63 -7.39 -14.03 -7.90
CA GLY A 63 -6.42 -14.94 -7.27
C GLY A 63 -5.85 -14.46 -5.93
N ILE A 64 -6.14 -13.23 -5.50
CA ILE A 64 -5.74 -12.70 -4.20
C ILE A 64 -6.96 -12.65 -3.28
N SER A 65 -6.80 -13.10 -2.04
CA SER A 65 -7.88 -13.08 -1.05
C SER A 65 -7.39 -12.66 0.32
N TRP A 66 -8.27 -12.03 1.07
CA TRP A 66 -8.07 -11.72 2.48
C TRP A 66 -9.08 -12.52 3.28
N LYS A 67 -8.60 -13.49 4.08
CA LYS A 67 -9.45 -14.40 4.87
C LYS A 67 -10.55 -15.08 4.02
N GLY A 68 -10.22 -15.44 2.78
CA GLY A 68 -11.16 -16.05 1.83
C GLY A 68 -12.13 -15.08 1.15
N MET A 69 -12.02 -13.78 1.40
CA MET A 69 -12.84 -12.74 0.77
C MET A 69 -12.10 -12.07 -0.40
N THR A 70 -12.86 -11.63 -1.40
CA THR A 70 -12.37 -10.83 -2.54
C THR A 70 -12.24 -9.33 -2.22
N LYS A 71 -12.49 -8.95 -0.96
CA LYS A 71 -12.32 -7.58 -0.47
C LYS A 71 -11.60 -7.60 0.86
N ALA A 72 -10.79 -6.57 1.11
CA ALA A 72 -10.13 -6.33 2.39
C ALA A 72 -10.44 -4.92 2.90
N PRO A 73 -10.46 -4.68 4.22
CA PRO A 73 -10.50 -3.33 4.77
C PRO A 73 -9.17 -2.60 4.50
N ALA A 74 -9.22 -1.27 4.31
CA ALA A 74 -8.04 -0.46 4.02
C ALA A 74 -6.92 -0.64 5.05
N CYS A 75 -7.25 -0.67 6.36
CA CYS A 75 -6.27 -0.91 7.42
C CYS A 75 -5.50 -2.22 7.25
N ALA A 76 -6.15 -3.29 6.78
CA ALA A 76 -5.49 -4.57 6.54
C ALA A 76 -4.58 -4.53 5.31
N ILE A 77 -4.91 -3.74 4.30
CA ILE A 77 -4.04 -3.55 3.13
C ILE A 77 -2.80 -2.74 3.53
N VAL A 78 -2.97 -1.64 4.28
CA VAL A 78 -1.88 -0.82 4.80
C VAL A 78 -0.91 -1.64 5.64
N GLU A 79 -1.42 -2.41 6.61
CA GLU A 79 -0.60 -3.25 7.47
C GLU A 79 0.17 -4.33 6.68
N ALA A 80 -0.51 -5.02 5.76
CA ALA A 80 0.08 -6.13 5.01
C ALA A 80 1.15 -5.70 4.00
N HIS A 81 1.11 -4.44 3.54
CA HIS A 81 2.01 -3.90 2.51
C HIS A 81 2.94 -2.80 3.04
N HIS A 82 2.96 -2.58 4.36
CA HIS A 82 3.83 -1.60 5.02
C HIS A 82 3.74 -0.21 4.39
N LEU A 83 2.53 0.33 4.28
CA LEU A 83 2.25 1.60 3.59
C LEU A 83 2.40 2.84 4.50
N ASP A 84 2.90 2.69 5.72
CA ASP A 84 2.95 3.73 6.75
C ASP A 84 3.61 5.03 6.26
N ALA A 85 4.62 4.92 5.39
CA ALA A 85 5.36 6.06 4.85
C ALA A 85 4.52 7.01 3.98
N TRP A 86 3.38 6.56 3.45
CA TRP A 86 2.50 7.35 2.56
C TRP A 86 1.24 7.87 3.25
N LEU A 87 1.04 7.55 4.55
CA LEU A 87 -0.16 7.91 5.29
C LEU A 87 -0.09 9.35 5.81
N PRO A 88 -1.24 10.01 6.06
CA PRO A 88 -1.26 11.29 6.77
C PRO A 88 -0.65 11.12 8.17
N TYR A 89 0.07 12.14 8.64
CA TYR A 89 0.53 12.19 10.02
C TYR A 89 -0.68 12.31 10.94
N CYS A 90 -0.81 11.38 11.88
CA CYS A 90 -1.72 11.54 13.01
C CYS A 90 -1.01 12.44 14.04
N ASP A 91 -1.56 13.62 14.30
CA ASP A 91 -1.10 14.53 15.37
C ASP A 91 -1.23 13.93 16.77
#